data_AF-A0A524F0G5-F1
#
_entry.id   AF-A0A524F0G5-F1
#
_cell.length_a   1.000
_cell.length_b   1.000
_cell.length_c   1.000
_cell.angle_alpha   90.00
_cell.angle_beta   90.00
_cell.angle_gamma   90.00
#
_symmetry.space_group_name_H-M   'P 1'
#
loop_
_entity.id
_entity.type
_entity.pdbx_description
1 polymer ?
#
loop_
_entity_poly.entity_id
_entity_poly.type
_entity_poly.pdbx_seq_one_letter_code
_entity_poly.pdbx_strand_id
1 'polypeptide(L)'
;MANKTIDIKWAPELTQEQYNFMQTPLMVKMLGTVDDNGWPHITFIANNRACSKTQVVFGEFMYGKSKQYIQARPKHAYMFMGLSLPFTLLQIKADFSHIANKGEDIDQFNVSQDMRYSTTMNVFRVFYSNIKEVSPMKKISLLKVLGAGISNGITRGSLKRDTQKETFNRFGKLIFNSVMNPKFLVYIDPKDGYPVILPCFQAFPPDNTQLAFRMNQFEDQLNQIPVGSKIAIYGLTMEFIAQEASGTYLGAEKIRGYMMGRMDIEQIYNSGPPMPGKIYPEIEVLPEITEFE
;
A
#
# COMPACT_ATOMS: atom_id res chain seq x y z
N MET A 1 10.82 29.31 8.83
CA MET A 1 9.53 29.24 9.55
C MET A 1 9.55 27.95 10.34
N ALA A 2 9.37 28.01 11.65
CA ALA A 2 9.41 26.84 12.52
C ALA A 2 8.28 25.88 12.15
N ASN A 3 8.61 24.66 11.74
CA ASN A 3 7.64 23.58 11.56
C ASN A 3 7.07 23.25 12.94
N LYS A 4 5.83 23.68 13.21
CA LYS A 4 5.02 23.10 14.28
C LYS A 4 4.77 21.65 13.89
N THR A 5 5.54 20.72 14.44
CA THR A 5 5.20 19.30 14.46
C THR A 5 3.90 19.19 15.23
N ILE A 6 2.78 19.10 14.50
CA ILE A 6 1.51 18.73 15.10
C ILE A 6 1.69 17.25 15.44
N ASP A 7 1.78 16.92 16.72
CA ASP A 7 1.70 15.54 17.18
C ASP A 7 0.34 14.99 16.73
N ILE A 8 0.34 14.26 15.61
CA ILE A 8 -0.84 13.56 15.13
C ILE A 8 -1.11 12.47 16.16
N LYS A 9 -2.04 12.73 17.07
CA LYS A 9 -2.39 11.77 18.11
C LYS A 9 -3.26 10.67 17.51
N TRP A 10 -2.71 9.46 17.42
CA TRP A 10 -3.48 8.28 17.08
C TRP A 10 -4.34 7.86 18.28
N ALA A 11 -5.49 7.24 18.00
CA ALA A 11 -6.46 6.81 19.01
C ALA A 11 -6.57 5.27 19.05
N PRO A 12 -6.86 4.65 20.19
CA PRO A 12 -6.93 3.18 20.29
C PRO A 12 -8.19 2.58 19.65
N GLU A 13 -9.18 3.40 19.28
CA GLU A 13 -10.44 2.96 18.69
C GLU A 13 -10.98 3.98 17.68
N LEU A 14 -11.89 3.53 16.83
CA LEU A 14 -12.58 4.34 15.84
C LEU A 14 -13.61 5.27 16.50
N THR A 15 -13.66 6.52 16.04
CA THR A 15 -14.82 7.38 16.25
C THR A 15 -16.02 6.86 15.45
N GLN A 16 -17.23 7.32 15.78
CA GLN A 16 -18.41 6.96 15.00
C GLN A 16 -18.31 7.41 13.53
N GLU A 17 -17.69 8.56 13.29
CA GLU A 17 -17.46 9.09 11.94
C GLU A 17 -16.49 8.18 11.15
N GLN A 18 -15.39 7.74 11.76
CA GLN A 18 -14.43 6.82 11.13
C GLN A 18 -15.05 5.44 10.87
N TYR A 19 -15.83 4.92 11.82
CA TYR A 19 -16.57 3.67 11.64
C TYR A 19 -17.51 3.76 10.43
N ASN A 20 -18.30 4.83 10.33
CA ASN A 20 -19.22 5.06 9.23
C ASN A 20 -18.48 5.23 7.89
N PHE A 21 -17.35 5.96 7.90
CA PHE A 21 -16.50 6.12 6.71
C PHE A 21 -16.08 4.75 6.16
N MET A 22 -15.63 3.83 7.02
CA MET A 22 -15.24 2.47 6.64
C MET A 22 -16.38 1.57 6.16
N GLN A 23 -17.65 1.98 6.32
CA GLN A 23 -18.81 1.28 5.74
C GLN A 23 -19.06 1.67 4.28
N THR A 24 -18.37 2.67 3.74
CA THR A 24 -18.57 3.08 2.35
C THR A 24 -18.15 1.93 1.42
N PRO A 25 -19.01 1.48 0.49
CA PRO A 25 -18.72 0.31 -0.35
C PRO A 25 -17.45 0.52 -1.18
N LEU A 26 -17.41 1.63 -1.92
CA LEU A 26 -16.36 1.92 -2.88
C LEU A 26 -15.35 2.91 -2.32
N MET A 27 -14.14 2.41 -2.03
CA MET A 27 -12.98 3.23 -1.68
C MET A 27 -11.69 2.46 -1.96
N VAL A 28 -10.54 3.16 -1.93
CA VAL A 28 -9.25 2.48 -1.92
C VAL A 28 -9.02 1.88 -0.55
N LYS A 29 -8.74 0.58 -0.51
CA LYS A 29 -8.49 -0.18 0.72
C LYS A 29 -7.22 -1.00 0.57
N MET A 30 -6.19 -0.64 1.32
CA MET A 30 -4.88 -1.28 1.28
C MET A 30 -4.60 -2.01 2.60
N LEU A 31 -3.96 -3.17 2.51
CA LEU A 31 -3.40 -3.91 3.64
C LEU A 31 -1.88 -3.91 3.51
N GLY A 32 -1.17 -3.43 4.53
CA GLY A 32 0.27 -3.43 4.65
C GLY A 32 0.71 -4.48 5.66
N THR A 33 1.65 -5.33 5.27
CA THR A 33 2.11 -6.51 6.01
C THR A 33 3.64 -6.59 5.95
N VAL A 34 4.21 -7.61 6.61
CA VAL A 34 5.65 -7.89 6.58
C VAL A 34 5.86 -9.29 6.00
N ASP A 35 6.63 -9.37 4.92
CA ASP A 35 6.94 -10.65 4.26
C ASP A 35 7.92 -11.52 5.07
N ASP A 36 8.26 -12.69 4.53
CA ASP A 36 9.14 -13.64 5.21
C ASP A 36 10.58 -13.17 5.40
N ASN A 37 11.02 -12.20 4.61
CA ASN A 37 12.35 -11.62 4.63
C ASN A 37 12.38 -10.26 5.37
N GLY A 38 11.27 -9.89 6.03
CA GLY A 38 11.14 -8.62 6.74
C GLY A 38 10.94 -7.41 5.83
N TRP A 39 10.57 -7.60 4.55
CA TRP A 39 10.18 -6.49 3.69
C TRP A 39 8.74 -6.05 3.97
N PRO A 40 8.47 -4.74 3.94
CA PRO A 40 7.11 -4.26 3.79
C PRO A 40 6.47 -4.84 2.52
N HIS A 41 5.23 -5.28 2.65
CA HIS A 41 4.42 -5.79 1.54
C HIS A 41 3.03 -5.17 1.60
N ILE A 42 2.44 -4.83 0.46
CA ILE A 42 1.15 -4.15 0.38
C ILE A 42 0.24 -4.83 -0.65
N THR A 43 -1.02 -5.01 -0.26
CA THR A 43 -2.05 -5.64 -1.08
C THR A 43 -3.29 -4.75 -1.12
N PHE A 44 -3.92 -4.65 -2.29
CA PHE A 44 -5.26 -4.08 -2.41
C PHE A 44 -6.30 -5.13 -1.97
N ILE A 45 -7.13 -4.80 -0.96
CA ILE A 45 -8.18 -5.70 -0.44
C ILE A 45 -9.51 -4.95 -0.46
N ALA A 46 -10.31 -5.14 -1.51
CA ALA A 46 -11.59 -4.46 -1.67
C ALA A 46 -12.62 -4.81 -0.58
N ASN A 47 -12.62 -6.07 -0.13
CA ASN A 47 -13.61 -6.59 0.81
C ASN A 47 -13.13 -6.44 2.24
N ASN A 48 -13.05 -5.22 2.75
CA ASN A 48 -12.81 -4.98 4.17
C ASN A 48 -13.60 -3.79 4.72
N ARG A 49 -13.91 -3.84 6.03
CA ARG A 49 -14.65 -2.80 6.77
C ARG A 49 -14.40 -2.93 8.28
N ALA A 50 -14.82 -1.93 9.04
CA ALA A 50 -14.96 -2.09 10.49
C ALA A 50 -16.16 -2.99 10.81
N CYS A 51 -16.01 -3.95 11.74
CA CYS A 51 -17.12 -4.70 12.35
C CYS A 51 -17.45 -4.20 13.76
N SER A 52 -16.54 -3.44 14.37
CA SER A 52 -16.78 -2.70 15.61
C SER A 52 -15.86 -1.47 15.66
N LYS A 53 -15.92 -0.67 16.73
CA LYS A 53 -14.98 0.45 16.92
C LYS A 53 -13.54 0.00 17.17
N THR A 54 -13.32 -1.26 17.52
CA THR A 54 -12.01 -1.81 17.90
C THR A 54 -11.57 -2.94 16.99
N GLN A 55 -12.32 -3.25 15.94
CA GLN A 55 -12.02 -4.40 15.08
C GLN A 55 -12.34 -4.14 13.60
N VAL A 56 -11.42 -4.57 12.75
CA VAL A 56 -11.56 -4.59 11.29
C VAL A 56 -11.70 -6.04 10.85
N VAL A 57 -12.58 -6.26 9.86
CA VAL A 57 -12.78 -7.56 9.22
C VAL A 57 -12.53 -7.43 7.72
N PHE A 58 -11.91 -8.44 7.13
CA PHE A 58 -11.80 -8.56 5.68
C PHE A 58 -12.11 -9.96 5.18
N GLY A 59 -12.74 -10.02 4.01
CA GLY A 59 -13.14 -11.25 3.33
C GLY A 59 -12.06 -11.75 2.38
N GLU A 60 -11.90 -13.06 2.34
CA GLU A 60 -11.09 -13.80 1.38
C GLU A 60 -11.98 -14.49 0.35
N PHE A 61 -11.71 -14.18 -0.92
CA PHE A 61 -12.32 -14.84 -2.09
C PHE A 61 -11.25 -15.46 -3.03
N MET A 62 -9.97 -15.16 -2.81
CA MET A 62 -8.80 -15.72 -3.52
C MET A 62 -7.64 -15.84 -2.54
N TYR A 63 -6.84 -16.90 -2.61
CA TYR A 63 -5.64 -17.03 -1.80
C TYR A 63 -4.58 -15.95 -2.12
N GLY A 64 -3.76 -15.60 -1.14
CA GLY A 64 -2.70 -14.61 -1.31
C GLY A 64 -1.76 -14.51 -0.12
N LYS A 65 -0.50 -14.16 -0.40
CA LYS A 65 0.60 -14.15 0.58
C LYS A 65 0.38 -13.22 1.78
N SER A 66 -0.26 -12.07 1.59
CA SER A 66 -0.54 -11.14 2.69
C SER A 66 -1.34 -11.76 3.84
N LYS A 67 -2.21 -12.74 3.55
CA LYS A 67 -2.95 -13.49 4.58
C LYS A 67 -2.11 -14.51 5.33
N GLN A 68 -1.13 -15.11 4.67
CA GLN A 68 -0.13 -15.96 5.34
C GLN A 68 0.77 -15.07 6.23
N TYR A 69 1.16 -13.89 5.72
CA TYR A 69 2.01 -12.95 6.45
C TYR A 69 1.37 -12.45 7.75
N ILE A 70 0.09 -12.05 7.76
CA ILE A 70 -0.53 -11.57 9.01
C ILE A 70 -0.73 -12.68 10.05
N GLN A 71 -0.87 -13.94 9.64
CA GLN A 71 -0.98 -15.06 10.57
C GLN A 71 0.36 -15.36 11.24
N ALA A 72 1.46 -15.30 10.48
CA ALA A 72 2.81 -15.49 11.00
C ALA A 72 3.34 -14.25 11.75
N ARG A 73 2.97 -13.05 11.30
CA ARG A 73 3.44 -11.75 11.79
C ARG A 73 2.21 -10.85 12.01
N PRO A 74 1.62 -10.88 13.22
CA PRO A 74 0.33 -10.25 13.48
C PRO A 74 0.26 -8.75 13.22
N LYS A 75 1.38 -8.02 13.33
CA LYS A 75 1.43 -6.57 13.12
C LYS A 75 1.22 -6.23 11.65
N HIS A 76 0.16 -5.49 11.37
CA HIS A 76 -0.16 -5.03 10.02
C HIS A 76 -0.87 -3.68 10.06
N ALA A 77 -1.11 -3.10 8.89
CA ALA A 77 -1.79 -1.83 8.77
C ALA A 77 -2.85 -1.83 7.69
N TYR A 78 -3.89 -1.03 7.90
CA TYR A 78 -4.86 -0.69 6.89
C TYR A 78 -4.70 0.77 6.48
N MET A 79 -5.00 1.05 5.22
CA MET A 79 -5.25 2.39 4.75
C MET A 79 -6.53 2.43 3.92
N PHE A 80 -7.40 3.34 4.31
CA PHE A 80 -8.66 3.62 3.64
C PHE A 80 -8.59 5.02 3.03
N MET A 81 -8.95 5.14 1.77
CA MET A 81 -8.99 6.42 1.09
C MET A 81 -10.25 6.53 0.22
N GLY A 82 -11.11 7.49 0.59
CA GLY A 82 -12.34 7.78 -0.14
C GLY A 82 -12.07 8.34 -1.53
N LEU A 83 -13.02 8.16 -2.44
CA LEU A 83 -12.90 8.59 -3.84
C LEU A 83 -13.49 9.98 -4.12
N SER A 84 -14.19 10.58 -3.16
CA SER A 84 -14.73 11.94 -3.28
C SER A 84 -13.68 12.97 -2.94
N LEU A 85 -13.60 14.05 -3.73
CA LEU A 85 -12.64 15.14 -3.49
C LEU A 85 -13.14 16.13 -2.43
N PRO A 86 -12.28 16.61 -1.53
CA PRO A 86 -10.91 16.14 -1.27
C PRO A 86 -10.90 14.72 -0.69
N PHE A 87 -9.97 13.86 -1.12
CA PHE A 87 -9.91 12.47 -0.65
C PHE A 87 -9.70 12.44 0.86
N THR A 88 -10.47 11.61 1.55
CA THR A 88 -10.33 11.41 2.99
C THR A 88 -9.49 10.16 3.22
N LEU A 89 -8.40 10.30 3.99
CA LEU A 89 -7.48 9.25 4.35
C LEU A 89 -7.68 8.85 5.81
N LEU A 90 -7.71 7.55 6.08
CA LEU A 90 -7.69 6.95 7.41
C LEU A 90 -6.66 5.83 7.42
N GLN A 91 -5.77 5.83 8.41
CA GLN A 91 -4.75 4.80 8.61
C GLN A 91 -5.02 4.07 9.93
N ILE A 92 -4.79 2.76 9.95
CA ILE A 92 -5.02 1.92 11.13
C ILE A 92 -3.83 0.99 11.30
N LYS A 93 -3.29 0.90 12.51
CA LYS A 93 -2.37 -0.16 12.95
C LYS A 93 -3.20 -1.21 13.68
N ALA A 94 -2.99 -2.49 13.34
CA ALA A 94 -3.79 -3.57 13.89
C ALA A 94 -2.96 -4.85 14.07
N ASP A 95 -3.42 -5.69 14.99
CA ASP A 95 -2.90 -7.03 15.20
C ASP A 95 -3.90 -8.06 14.68
N PHE A 96 -3.42 -9.07 13.96
CA PHE A 96 -4.25 -10.19 13.55
C PHE A 96 -4.84 -10.88 14.78
N SER A 97 -6.12 -11.23 14.70
CA SER A 97 -6.89 -11.81 15.80
C SER A 97 -7.19 -13.29 15.53
N HIS A 98 -8.09 -13.54 14.59
CA HIS A 98 -8.54 -14.89 14.26
C HIS A 98 -9.19 -14.94 12.88
N ILE A 99 -9.50 -16.17 12.45
CA ILE A 99 -10.20 -16.49 11.21
C ILE A 99 -11.58 -17.06 11.56
N ALA A 100 -12.58 -16.77 10.74
CA ALA A 100 -13.84 -17.49 10.73
C ALA A 100 -14.21 -17.94 9.30
N ASN A 101 -14.85 -19.10 9.21
CA ASN A 101 -15.39 -19.65 7.95
C ASN A 101 -16.94 -19.67 7.94
N LYS A 102 -17.58 -19.15 9.00
CA LYS A 102 -19.04 -18.95 9.13
C LYS A 102 -19.31 -17.70 9.96
N GLY A 103 -20.51 -17.13 9.83
CA GLY A 103 -20.98 -16.02 10.66
C GLY A 103 -21.45 -14.82 9.85
N GLU A 104 -22.02 -13.84 10.55
CA GLU A 104 -22.70 -12.69 9.94
C GLU A 104 -21.78 -11.88 9.01
N ASP A 105 -20.50 -11.70 9.35
CA ASP A 105 -19.56 -10.95 8.50
C ASP A 105 -19.34 -11.62 7.13
N ILE A 106 -19.34 -12.96 7.06
CA ILE A 106 -19.27 -13.69 5.76
C ILE A 106 -20.53 -13.45 4.95
N ASP A 107 -21.70 -13.58 5.58
CA ASP A 107 -22.98 -13.38 4.92
C ASP A 107 -23.10 -11.95 4.38
N GLN A 108 -22.70 -10.96 5.18
CA GLN A 108 -22.67 -9.56 4.79
C GLN A 108 -21.75 -9.30 3.60
N PHE A 109 -20.56 -9.89 3.55
CA PHE A 109 -19.70 -9.75 2.37
C PHE A 109 -20.34 -10.36 1.12
N ASN A 110 -20.97 -11.53 1.21
CA ASN A 110 -21.56 -12.21 0.06
C ASN A 110 -22.84 -11.53 -0.48
N VAL A 111 -23.54 -10.74 0.34
CA VAL A 111 -24.69 -9.93 -0.11
C VAL A 111 -24.33 -8.47 -0.44
N SER A 112 -23.07 -8.07 -0.25
CA SER A 112 -22.59 -6.71 -0.55
C SER A 112 -22.74 -6.36 -2.04
N GLN A 113 -22.86 -5.08 -2.38
CA GLN A 113 -23.08 -4.64 -3.76
C GLN A 113 -22.02 -5.19 -4.73
N ASP A 114 -20.76 -5.26 -4.29
CA ASP A 114 -19.65 -5.70 -5.12
C ASP A 114 -19.63 -7.22 -5.35
N MET A 115 -20.24 -8.01 -4.45
CA MET A 115 -20.21 -9.49 -4.50
C MET A 115 -21.55 -10.14 -4.82
N ARG A 116 -22.69 -9.44 -4.65
CA ARG A 116 -24.04 -10.01 -4.77
C ARG A 116 -24.33 -10.65 -6.12
N TYR A 117 -23.66 -10.20 -7.18
CA TYR A 117 -23.81 -10.73 -8.55
C TYR A 117 -22.65 -11.64 -8.97
N SER A 118 -21.70 -11.92 -8.07
CA SER A 118 -20.63 -12.88 -8.32
C SER A 118 -21.21 -14.30 -8.24
N THR A 119 -21.54 -14.88 -9.40
CA THR A 119 -22.02 -16.27 -9.48
C THR A 119 -20.88 -17.30 -9.38
N THR A 120 -19.63 -16.84 -9.46
CA THR A 120 -18.45 -17.71 -9.62
C THR A 120 -17.50 -17.66 -8.40
N MET A 121 -17.55 -16.58 -7.60
CA MET A 121 -16.65 -16.41 -6.46
C MET A 121 -17.41 -15.86 -5.24
N ASN A 122 -17.35 -16.57 -4.13
CA ASN A 122 -17.88 -16.12 -2.85
C ASN A 122 -16.72 -15.86 -1.87
N VAL A 123 -16.97 -14.97 -0.91
CA VAL A 123 -16.14 -14.88 0.29
C VAL A 123 -16.41 -16.13 1.12
N PHE A 124 -15.38 -16.98 1.27
CA PHE A 124 -15.46 -18.25 1.98
C PHE A 124 -14.78 -18.23 3.34
N ARG A 125 -14.00 -17.18 3.62
CA ARG A 125 -13.25 -17.00 4.86
C ARG A 125 -13.16 -15.50 5.19
N VAL A 126 -13.20 -15.16 6.48
CA VAL A 126 -12.94 -13.80 6.96
C VAL A 126 -11.83 -13.79 7.99
N PHE A 127 -11.12 -12.66 8.03
CA PHE A 127 -9.99 -12.42 8.91
C PHE A 127 -10.30 -11.20 9.77
N TYR A 128 -10.14 -11.35 11.08
CA TYR A 128 -10.37 -10.28 12.05
C TYR A 128 -9.05 -9.72 12.54
N SER A 129 -9.05 -8.41 12.75
CA SER A 129 -7.89 -7.67 13.24
C SER A 129 -8.29 -6.71 14.34
N ASN A 130 -7.63 -6.80 15.48
CA ASN A 130 -7.85 -5.91 16.61
C ASN A 130 -7.10 -4.60 16.36
N ILE A 131 -7.83 -3.49 16.42
CA ILE A 131 -7.27 -2.15 16.24
C ILE A 131 -6.34 -1.84 17.40
N LYS A 132 -5.15 -1.34 17.07
CA LYS A 132 -4.16 -0.86 18.02
C LYS A 132 -4.14 0.65 18.07
N GLU A 133 -4.11 1.25 16.89
CA GLU A 133 -4.11 2.70 16.75
C GLU A 133 -4.81 3.09 15.44
N VAL A 134 -5.49 4.23 15.47
CA VAL A 134 -6.21 4.83 14.35
C VAL A 134 -5.75 6.28 14.20
N SER A 135 -5.36 6.67 12.99
CA SER A 135 -5.01 8.06 12.71
C SER A 135 -6.26 8.95 12.72
N PRO A 136 -6.14 10.26 12.99
CA PRO A 136 -7.16 11.22 12.59
C PRO A 136 -7.45 11.11 11.09
N MET A 137 -8.68 11.42 10.68
CA MET A 137 -8.99 11.50 9.25
C MET A 137 -8.30 12.72 8.64
N LYS A 138 -7.56 12.51 7.55
CA LYS A 138 -6.80 13.55 6.85
C LYS A 138 -7.38 13.80 5.47
N LYS A 139 -7.72 15.05 5.17
CA LYS A 139 -8.14 15.46 3.81
C LYS A 139 -6.93 15.71 2.91
N ILE A 140 -6.95 15.11 1.74
CA ILE A 140 -5.91 15.18 0.71
C ILE A 140 -6.42 16.01 -0.46
N SER A 141 -5.70 17.08 -0.80
CA SER A 141 -5.99 17.91 -1.98
C SER A 141 -5.31 17.36 -3.23
N LEU A 142 -6.10 16.92 -4.21
CA LEU A 142 -5.58 16.38 -5.48
C LEU A 142 -4.77 17.41 -6.29
N LEU A 143 -5.06 18.71 -6.18
CA LEU A 143 -4.29 19.75 -6.87
C LEU A 143 -2.84 19.81 -6.37
N LYS A 144 -2.62 19.64 -5.06
CA LYS A 144 -1.26 19.51 -4.49
C LYS A 144 -0.57 18.21 -4.89
N VAL A 145 -1.36 17.17 -5.20
CA VAL A 145 -0.89 15.85 -5.63
C VAL A 145 -0.55 15.81 -7.13
N LEU A 146 -1.33 16.45 -8.00
CA LEU A 146 -1.13 16.39 -9.45
C LEU A 146 -0.21 17.52 -9.96
N GLY A 147 -0.15 18.66 -9.27
CA GLY A 147 0.71 19.80 -9.65
C GLY A 147 2.20 19.48 -9.70
N ALA A 148 2.64 18.32 -9.20
CA ALA A 148 4.03 17.89 -9.23
C ALA A 148 4.35 16.83 -10.32
N GLY A 149 3.40 16.44 -11.16
CA GLY A 149 3.69 15.70 -12.39
C GLY A 149 4.67 16.44 -13.32
N ILE A 150 4.63 17.78 -13.29
CA ILE A 150 5.58 18.67 -14.00
C ILE A 150 7.01 18.49 -13.46
N SER A 151 7.16 18.31 -12.14
CA SER A 151 8.48 18.13 -11.51
C SER A 151 9.17 16.83 -11.94
N ASN A 152 8.40 15.79 -12.28
CA ASN A 152 8.95 14.51 -12.73
C ASN A 152 9.71 14.69 -14.04
N GLY A 153 9.14 15.39 -15.03
CA GLY A 153 9.82 15.69 -16.30
C GLY A 153 11.10 16.51 -16.09
N ILE A 154 11.07 17.47 -15.16
CA ILE A 154 12.20 18.35 -14.86
C ILE A 154 13.32 17.60 -14.11
N THR A 155 12.98 16.76 -13.13
CA THR A 155 13.98 16.13 -12.24
C THR A 155 14.52 14.80 -12.78
N ARG A 156 13.75 14.11 -13.64
CA ARG A 156 14.09 12.77 -14.16
C ARG A 156 15.52 12.67 -14.70
N GLY A 157 15.95 13.61 -15.54
CA GLY A 157 17.29 13.58 -16.13
C GLY A 157 18.42 13.67 -15.10
N SER A 158 18.23 14.42 -14.01
CA SER A 158 19.23 14.58 -12.94
C SER A 158 19.25 13.41 -11.95
N LEU A 159 18.22 12.56 -11.97
CA LEU A 159 18.08 11.41 -11.09
C LEU A 159 18.58 10.09 -11.71
N LYS A 160 18.77 10.07 -13.03
CA LYS A 160 19.21 8.87 -13.75
C LYS A 160 20.61 8.48 -13.30
N ARG A 161 20.80 7.20 -13.00
CA ARG A 161 22.12 6.56 -12.97
C ARG A 161 22.43 5.97 -14.34
N ASP A 162 23.71 5.98 -14.69
CA ASP A 162 24.21 5.28 -15.88
C ASP A 162 24.32 3.78 -15.55
N THR A 163 23.31 3.02 -15.93
CA THR A 163 23.21 1.59 -15.65
C THR A 163 22.47 0.88 -16.77
N GLN A 164 23.00 -0.26 -17.19
CA GLN A 164 22.36 -1.15 -18.18
C GLN A 164 21.35 -2.11 -17.55
N LYS A 165 21.21 -2.09 -16.21
CA LYS A 165 20.36 -3.02 -15.47
C LYS A 165 18.88 -2.71 -15.69
N GLU A 166 18.12 -3.70 -16.17
CA GLU A 166 16.66 -3.61 -16.30
C GLU A 166 15.97 -4.31 -15.13
N THR A 167 15.34 -3.55 -14.21
CA THR A 167 14.54 -4.16 -13.12
C THR A 167 13.05 -4.18 -13.43
N PHE A 168 12.54 -3.15 -14.12
CA PHE A 168 11.13 -3.08 -14.52
C PHE A 168 10.88 -3.74 -15.87
N ASN A 169 9.92 -4.67 -15.90
CA ASN A 169 9.31 -5.11 -17.14
C ASN A 169 8.39 -4.02 -17.74
N ARG A 170 7.77 -4.33 -18.89
CA ARG A 170 6.87 -3.40 -19.59
C ARG A 170 5.70 -2.92 -18.71
N PHE A 171 5.12 -3.80 -17.90
CA PHE A 171 4.01 -3.45 -17.00
C PHE A 171 4.45 -2.49 -15.91
N GLY A 172 5.60 -2.75 -15.26
CA GLY A 172 6.15 -1.83 -14.26
C GLY A 172 6.41 -0.45 -14.83
N LYS A 173 7.02 -0.37 -16.04
CA LYS A 173 7.19 0.90 -16.75
C LYS A 173 5.85 1.60 -17.02
N LEU A 174 4.81 0.88 -17.43
CA LEU A 174 3.47 1.44 -17.68
C LEU A 174 2.81 1.95 -16.39
N ILE A 175 2.88 1.15 -15.32
CA ILE A 175 2.28 1.46 -14.02
C ILE A 175 2.92 2.70 -13.41
N PHE A 176 4.25 2.71 -13.29
CA PHE A 176 4.96 3.73 -12.53
C PHE A 176 5.25 5.02 -13.31
N ASN A 177 5.25 5.01 -14.66
CA ASN A 177 5.39 6.26 -15.42
C ASN A 177 4.09 7.09 -15.51
N SER A 178 2.92 6.45 -15.35
CA SER A 178 1.65 7.17 -15.41
C SER A 178 1.38 7.91 -14.11
N VAL A 179 1.21 9.23 -14.16
CA VAL A 179 0.79 10.04 -13.00
C VAL A 179 -0.66 9.77 -12.57
N MET A 180 -1.46 9.18 -13.44
CA MET A 180 -2.87 8.85 -13.18
C MET A 180 -3.04 7.56 -12.38
N ASN A 181 -2.05 6.66 -12.47
CA ASN A 181 -2.13 5.38 -11.76
C ASN A 181 -1.96 5.61 -10.25
N PRO A 182 -2.88 5.12 -9.41
CA PRO A 182 -2.71 5.16 -7.96
C PRO A 182 -1.46 4.40 -7.55
N LYS A 183 -0.71 5.00 -6.62
CA LYS A 183 0.53 4.44 -6.06
C LYS A 183 0.55 4.66 -4.57
N PHE A 184 1.08 3.69 -3.84
CA PHE A 184 1.10 3.68 -2.39
C PHE A 184 2.45 3.18 -1.89
N LEU A 185 3.07 3.93 -0.98
CA LEU A 185 4.31 3.56 -0.32
C LEU A 185 3.98 2.90 1.01
N VAL A 186 4.70 1.84 1.36
CA VAL A 186 4.65 1.22 2.69
C VAL A 186 6.07 1.10 3.26
N TYR A 187 6.21 1.36 4.55
CA TYR A 187 7.44 1.15 5.33
C TYR A 187 7.09 0.63 6.72
N ILE A 188 8.06 0.10 7.46
CA ILE A 188 7.87 -0.29 8.86
C ILE A 188 8.25 0.88 9.76
N ASP A 189 7.33 1.33 10.61
CA ASP A 189 7.58 2.38 11.59
C ASP A 189 8.68 1.91 12.56
N PRO A 190 9.84 2.61 12.61
CA PRO A 190 10.95 2.18 13.45
C PRO A 190 10.65 2.29 14.95
N LYS A 191 9.61 3.03 15.35
CA LYS A 191 9.26 3.23 16.77
C LYS A 191 8.51 2.05 17.37
N ASP A 192 7.61 1.44 16.61
CA ASP A 192 6.70 0.40 17.12
C ASP A 192 6.63 -0.87 16.26
N GLY A 193 7.26 -0.88 15.09
CA GLY A 193 7.33 -2.02 14.19
C GLY A 193 6.06 -2.30 13.39
N TYR A 194 5.09 -1.37 13.35
CA TYR A 194 3.91 -1.53 12.49
C TYR A 194 4.16 -0.99 11.07
N PRO A 195 3.61 -1.62 10.02
CA PRO A 195 3.60 -1.02 8.70
C PRO A 195 2.85 0.33 8.69
N VAL A 196 3.27 1.25 7.82
CA VAL A 196 2.59 2.53 7.59
C VAL A 196 2.44 2.72 6.09
N ILE A 197 1.21 2.90 5.61
CA ILE A 197 0.88 3.04 4.18
C ILE A 197 0.53 4.49 3.86
N LEU A 198 1.17 5.06 2.84
CA LEU A 198 0.98 6.44 2.40
C LEU A 198 0.62 6.48 0.90
N PRO A 199 -0.35 7.31 0.49
CA PRO A 199 -0.50 7.65 -0.91
C PRO A 199 0.78 8.27 -1.48
N CYS A 200 1.25 7.73 -2.60
CA CYS A 200 2.51 8.08 -3.26
C CYS A 200 2.31 8.25 -4.78
N PHE A 201 1.20 8.90 -5.18
CA PHE A 201 0.77 9.04 -6.58
C PHE A 201 1.86 9.49 -7.55
N GLN A 202 2.76 10.34 -7.07
CA GLN A 202 3.82 10.96 -7.85
C GLN A 202 5.07 10.11 -7.97
N ALA A 203 5.12 8.91 -7.37
CA ALA A 203 6.25 8.01 -7.54
C ALA A 203 6.44 7.68 -9.02
N PHE A 204 7.67 7.77 -9.50
CA PHE A 204 8.05 7.50 -10.88
C PHE A 204 9.45 6.88 -10.96
N PRO A 205 9.75 6.14 -12.03
CA PRO A 205 11.08 5.61 -12.25
C PRO A 205 11.94 6.67 -12.98
N PRO A 206 12.99 7.22 -12.34
CA PRO A 206 13.94 8.07 -13.07
C PRO A 206 14.74 7.26 -14.10
N ASP A 207 15.09 6.03 -13.74
CA ASP A 207 15.75 5.01 -14.56
C ASP A 207 15.14 3.62 -14.27
N ASN A 208 15.79 2.56 -14.77
CA ASN A 208 15.32 1.19 -14.65
C ASN A 208 15.63 0.53 -13.30
N THR A 209 16.27 1.21 -12.35
CA THR A 209 16.78 0.62 -11.09
C THR A 209 16.23 1.30 -9.83
N GLN A 210 15.48 2.38 -9.99
CA GLN A 210 15.05 3.23 -8.89
C GLN A 210 13.60 3.68 -9.03
N LEU A 211 13.03 4.07 -7.89
CA LEU A 211 11.86 4.94 -7.84
C LEU A 211 12.21 6.23 -7.11
N ALA A 212 11.67 7.34 -7.60
CA ALA A 212 11.73 8.64 -6.95
C ALA A 212 10.32 9.15 -6.68
N PHE A 213 10.13 9.88 -5.59
CA PHE A 213 8.84 10.44 -5.18
C PHE A 213 9.01 11.76 -4.43
N ARG A 214 7.92 12.50 -4.26
CA ARG A 214 7.94 13.84 -3.67
C ARG A 214 7.64 13.78 -2.18
N MET A 215 8.40 14.52 -1.38
CA MET A 215 8.32 14.47 0.09
C MET A 215 7.19 15.34 0.69
N ASN A 216 6.64 16.28 -0.08
CA ASN A 216 5.86 17.41 0.43
C ASN A 216 4.44 17.10 0.97
N GLN A 217 3.82 15.99 0.59
CA GLN A 217 2.42 15.71 0.98
C GLN A 217 2.30 15.03 2.35
N PHE A 218 3.30 14.23 2.70
CA PHE A 218 3.39 13.45 3.92
C PHE A 218 4.76 13.66 4.57
N GLU A 219 5.28 14.88 4.51
CA GLU A 219 6.63 15.22 4.97
C GLU A 219 6.89 14.73 6.40
N ASP A 220 5.95 14.96 7.32
CA ASP A 220 6.06 14.50 8.70
C ASP A 220 6.22 12.98 8.83
N GLN A 221 5.58 12.19 7.96
CA GLN A 221 5.66 10.72 7.98
C GLN A 221 6.83 10.19 7.14
N LEU A 222 7.15 10.83 6.01
CA LEU A 222 8.24 10.42 5.13
C LEU A 222 9.61 10.76 5.72
N ASN A 223 9.73 11.87 6.47
CA ASN A 223 10.96 12.23 7.18
C ASN A 223 11.25 11.30 8.38
N GLN A 224 10.26 10.50 8.81
CA GLN A 224 10.47 9.49 9.86
C GLN A 224 11.13 8.22 9.35
N ILE A 225 11.21 8.02 8.02
CA ILE A 225 11.82 6.82 7.42
C ILE A 225 13.36 6.97 7.46
N PRO A 226 14.08 6.14 8.23
CA PRO A 226 15.54 6.20 8.25
C PRO A 226 16.13 5.83 6.88
N VAL A 227 17.22 6.48 6.49
CA VAL A 227 18.01 6.07 5.32
C VAL A 227 18.50 4.63 5.53
N GLY A 228 18.43 3.81 4.48
CA GLY A 228 18.74 2.38 4.55
C GLY A 228 17.55 1.49 4.93
N SER A 229 16.38 2.07 5.23
CA SER A 229 15.18 1.28 5.55
C SER A 229 14.61 0.60 4.31
N LYS A 230 14.10 -0.62 4.53
CA LYS A 230 13.29 -1.33 3.54
C LYS A 230 11.94 -0.62 3.37
N ILE A 231 11.58 -0.31 2.13
CA ILE A 231 10.26 0.21 1.78
C ILE A 231 9.71 -0.57 0.57
N ALA A 232 8.42 -0.44 0.32
CA ALA A 232 7.81 -0.90 -0.93
C ALA A 232 6.87 0.16 -1.51
N ILE A 233 6.78 0.22 -2.83
CA ILE A 233 5.83 1.08 -3.54
C ILE A 233 5.00 0.21 -4.46
N TYR A 234 3.70 0.18 -4.21
CA TYR A 234 2.71 -0.52 -5.01
C TYR A 234 2.04 0.44 -5.97
N GLY A 235 1.96 0.05 -7.24
CA GLY A 235 1.23 0.77 -8.27
C GLY A 235 0.13 -0.11 -8.85
N LEU A 236 -1.00 0.53 -9.19
CA LEU A 236 -2.20 -0.12 -9.70
C LEU A 236 -2.74 0.67 -10.90
N THR A 237 -3.16 -0.01 -11.96
CA THR A 237 -3.89 0.61 -13.07
C THR A 237 -5.40 0.55 -12.84
N MET A 238 -6.17 1.28 -13.65
CA MET A 238 -7.64 1.23 -13.59
C MET A 238 -8.20 -0.13 -14.03
N GLU A 239 -7.42 -0.90 -14.79
CA GLU A 239 -7.69 -2.28 -15.19
C GLU A 239 -7.22 -3.31 -14.15
N PHE A 240 -6.91 -2.86 -12.93
CA PHE A 240 -6.45 -3.68 -11.82
C PHE A 240 -5.15 -4.46 -12.06
N ILE A 241 -4.31 -4.00 -12.99
CA ILE A 241 -2.95 -4.52 -13.14
C ILE A 241 -2.09 -3.87 -12.05
N ALA A 242 -1.39 -4.69 -11.27
CA ALA A 242 -0.63 -4.21 -10.13
C ALA A 242 0.78 -4.80 -10.05
N GLN A 243 1.72 -3.96 -9.63
CA GLN A 243 3.07 -4.40 -9.26
C GLN A 243 3.54 -3.63 -8.03
N GLU A 244 4.29 -4.32 -7.19
CA GLU A 244 5.00 -3.78 -6.05
C GLU A 244 6.50 -3.78 -6.35
N ALA A 245 7.14 -2.63 -6.16
CA ALA A 245 8.58 -2.53 -6.15
C ALA A 245 9.05 -2.36 -4.69
N SER A 246 9.79 -3.33 -4.17
CA SER A 246 10.42 -3.23 -2.84
C SER A 246 11.92 -2.98 -2.96
N GLY A 247 12.45 -2.21 -2.02
CA GLY A 247 13.80 -1.72 -2.13
C GLY A 247 14.25 -0.84 -0.97
N THR A 248 15.50 -0.41 -1.02
CA THR A 248 16.12 0.35 0.06
C THR A 248 15.93 1.85 -0.14
N TYR A 249 15.42 2.54 0.89
CA TYR A 249 15.25 3.98 0.90
C TYR A 249 16.61 4.69 1.02
N LEU A 250 16.89 5.61 0.11
CA LEU A 250 18.18 6.32 0.02
C LEU A 250 18.17 7.68 0.72
N GLY A 251 17.03 8.09 1.27
CA GLY A 251 16.84 9.42 1.85
C GLY A 251 16.18 10.42 0.91
N ALA A 252 16.17 11.67 1.36
CA ALA A 252 15.59 12.80 0.66
C ALA A 252 16.66 13.82 0.27
N GLU A 253 16.60 14.32 -0.96
CA GLU A 253 17.52 15.32 -1.48
C GLU A 253 16.80 16.38 -2.31
N LYS A 254 17.37 17.58 -2.38
CA LYS A 254 16.81 18.69 -3.16
C LYS A 254 17.36 18.66 -4.58
N ILE A 255 16.49 18.40 -5.56
CA ILE A 255 16.84 18.30 -6.98
C ILE A 255 16.05 19.34 -7.76
N ARG A 256 16.76 20.26 -8.42
CA ARG A 256 16.16 21.34 -9.23
C ARG A 256 15.04 22.10 -8.48
N GLY A 257 15.26 22.36 -7.19
CA GLY A 257 14.32 23.08 -6.32
C GLY A 257 13.29 22.19 -5.59
N TYR A 258 13.23 20.90 -5.92
CA TYR A 258 12.22 19.96 -5.42
C TYR A 258 12.84 18.98 -4.42
N MET A 259 12.28 18.86 -3.21
CA MET A 259 12.65 17.78 -2.29
C MET A 259 12.10 16.43 -2.79
N MET A 260 13.00 15.47 -3.06
CA MET A 260 12.74 14.16 -3.65
C MET A 260 13.23 13.06 -2.72
N GLY A 261 12.38 12.09 -2.41
CA GLY A 261 12.79 10.81 -1.83
C GLY A 261 13.17 9.82 -2.94
N ARG A 262 14.10 8.91 -2.65
CA ARG A 262 14.57 7.89 -3.60
C ARG A 262 14.64 6.50 -2.97
N MET A 263 14.43 5.48 -3.80
CA MET A 263 14.55 4.08 -3.44
C MET A 263 15.29 3.31 -4.53
N ASP A 264 16.27 2.50 -4.16
CA ASP A 264 16.88 1.51 -5.05
C ASP A 264 16.01 0.24 -5.05
N ILE A 265 15.64 -0.23 -6.24
CA ILE A 265 14.78 -1.39 -6.43
C ILE A 265 15.61 -2.67 -6.27
N GLU A 266 15.15 -3.53 -5.37
CA GLU A 266 15.78 -4.83 -5.12
C GLU A 266 14.89 -5.99 -5.53
N GLN A 267 13.57 -5.83 -5.44
CA GLN A 267 12.61 -6.84 -5.87
C GLN A 267 11.37 -6.22 -6.51
N ILE A 268 10.82 -6.90 -7.50
CA ILE A 268 9.48 -6.62 -8.03
C ILE A 268 8.59 -7.83 -7.74
N TYR A 269 7.43 -7.58 -7.14
CA TYR A 269 6.39 -8.56 -6.89
C TYR A 269 5.16 -8.22 -7.74
N ASN A 270 4.60 -9.23 -8.39
CA ASN A 270 3.35 -9.15 -9.14
C ASN A 270 2.25 -9.87 -8.37
N SER A 271 1.15 -9.18 -8.08
CA SER A 271 0.02 -9.77 -7.34
C SER A 271 -1.05 -10.40 -8.23
N GLY A 272 -0.97 -10.20 -9.54
CA GLY A 272 -1.95 -10.68 -10.51
C GLY A 272 -1.41 -11.75 -11.47
N PRO A 273 -2.28 -12.37 -12.28
CA PRO A 273 -1.86 -13.21 -13.40
C PRO A 273 -1.03 -12.40 -14.43
N PRO A 274 -0.20 -13.05 -15.26
CA PRO A 274 -0.02 -14.50 -15.38
C PRO A 274 0.98 -15.11 -14.40
N MET A 275 1.86 -14.31 -13.78
CA MET A 275 2.95 -14.79 -12.93
C MET A 275 2.85 -14.12 -11.56
N PRO A 276 1.98 -14.60 -10.65
CA PRO A 276 1.93 -14.09 -9.29
C PRO A 276 3.23 -14.44 -8.56
N GLY A 277 3.71 -13.54 -7.70
CA GLY A 277 4.94 -13.73 -6.95
C GLY A 277 6.04 -12.75 -7.34
N LYS A 278 7.26 -13.06 -6.87
CA LYS A 278 8.46 -12.29 -7.19
C LYS A 278 8.85 -12.54 -8.65
N ILE A 279 8.97 -11.46 -9.42
CA ILE A 279 9.34 -11.49 -10.85
C ILE A 279 10.69 -10.82 -11.13
N TYR A 280 11.27 -10.15 -10.12
CA TYR A 280 12.62 -9.60 -10.19
C TYR A 280 13.31 -9.73 -8.81
N PRO A 281 14.62 -10.09 -8.75
CA PRO A 281 15.45 -10.58 -9.85
C PRO A 281 14.83 -11.76 -10.57
N GLU A 282 15.16 -11.94 -11.86
CA GLU A 282 14.61 -13.05 -12.66
C GLU A 282 14.91 -14.36 -11.93
N ILE A 283 13.85 -15.16 -11.74
CA ILE A 283 13.97 -16.48 -11.13
C ILE A 283 14.08 -17.45 -12.30
N GLU A 284 15.26 -18.04 -12.49
CA GLU A 284 15.54 -18.95 -13.62
C GLU A 284 14.64 -20.19 -13.63
N VAL A 285 14.14 -20.61 -12.46
CA VAL A 285 13.28 -21.78 -12.30
C VAL A 285 12.10 -21.41 -11.42
N LEU A 286 10.90 -21.40 -11.99
CA LEU A 286 9.69 -21.35 -11.17
C LEU A 286 9.67 -22.63 -10.30
N PRO A 287 9.62 -22.52 -8.97
CA PRO A 287 9.57 -23.70 -8.12
C PRO A 287 8.32 -24.52 -8.48
N GLU A 288 8.50 -25.83 -8.58
CA GLU A 288 7.38 -26.75 -8.80
C GLU A 288 6.37 -26.61 -7.67
N ILE A 289 5.12 -26.34 -8.02
CA ILE A 289 4.02 -26.27 -7.04
C ILE A 289 3.66 -27.72 -6.70
N THR A 290 4.20 -28.21 -5.58
CA THR A 290 3.95 -29.57 -5.07
C THR A 290 2.77 -29.65 -4.12
N GLU A 291 2.33 -28.51 -3.58
CA GLU A 291 1.19 -28.41 -2.67
C GLU A 291 0.20 -27.38 -3.22
N PHE A 292 -1.05 -27.81 -3.40
CA PHE A 292 -2.18 -26.93 -3.71
C PHE A 292 -2.94 -26.67 -2.40
N GLU A 293 -2.85 -25.44 -1.87
CA GLU A 293 -3.65 -24.96 -0.72
C GLU A 293 -5.10 -24.62 -1.10
#